data_AF-A0A485B9T1-F1
#
_entry.id   AF-A0A485B9T1-F1
#
_cell.length_a   1.000
_cell.length_b   1.000
_cell.length_c   1.000
_cell.angle_alpha   90.00
_cell.angle_beta   90.00
_cell.angle_gamma   90.00
#
_symmetry.space_group_name_H-M   'P 1'
#
loop_
_entity.id
_entity.type
_entity.pdbx_description
1 polymer ?
#
loop_
_entity_poly.entity_id
_entity_poly.type
_entity_poly.pdbx_seq_one_letter_code
_entity_poly.pdbx_strand_id
1 'polypeptide(L)'
;MRQTVALITLAALLLPAAAVAAQKVRVEVLQNKLDHPWALAFLPDQQGILITLRGGELRLWRQGEGLSPAISGVPQVWASGQGGLLDVALAPDFAHSRKVWLSYAEAGEDGKAGTAAGYGRLSEDRRRLENFRVVFRQQPKLSTGNHFGGRLVFDGKGHLFIGLGENNQRATAQDLDKLQGKVVRLTETGEVPADNPFVGRADARPEIWAYGIRNPQGMAINPWSDTLWLNEHGPRGGDEINIPQKGKNYGWPLATHGINYSGLPIPEAKGTAVDGTEAPLFVWKTSPAVSGMAFYDSATFPQWRHKLFIGALKDQSLIVLDVNGNSVSEEARILRDRGQRIRDVRVGPDGYLYVLTDESNGELLKVSPQG
;
A
#
# COMPACT_ATOMS: atom_id res chain seq x y z
N MET A 1 -21.08 60.97 -40.47
CA MET A 1 -21.41 60.44 -39.12
C MET A 1 -20.20 59.67 -38.60
N ARG A 2 -19.65 60.08 -37.47
CA ARG A 2 -18.49 59.44 -36.82
C ARG A 2 -18.96 58.15 -36.13
N GLN A 3 -18.30 57.02 -36.40
CA GLN A 3 -18.43 55.81 -35.57
C GLN A 3 -17.09 55.55 -34.88
N THR A 4 -17.09 55.73 -33.57
CA THR A 4 -15.98 55.48 -32.68
C THR A 4 -16.02 54.00 -32.30
N VAL A 5 -15.03 53.21 -32.71
CA VAL A 5 -14.88 51.81 -32.28
C VAL A 5 -14.08 51.82 -30.97
N ALA A 6 -14.72 51.45 -29.86
CA ALA A 6 -14.08 51.27 -28.57
C ALA A 6 -13.40 49.89 -28.52
N LEU A 7 -12.06 49.85 -28.43
CA LEU A 7 -11.32 48.64 -28.12
C LEU A 7 -11.46 48.33 -26.63
N ILE A 8 -12.16 47.25 -26.30
CA ILE A 8 -12.14 46.65 -24.96
C ILE A 8 -10.93 45.72 -24.91
N THR A 9 -9.90 46.10 -24.16
CA THR A 9 -8.74 45.25 -23.86
C THR A 9 -9.10 44.34 -22.68
N LEU A 10 -9.27 43.05 -22.95
CA LEU A 10 -9.48 42.02 -21.95
C LEU A 10 -8.13 41.70 -21.29
N ALA A 11 -7.86 42.24 -20.10
CA ALA A 11 -6.69 41.88 -19.32
C ALA A 11 -6.88 40.46 -18.74
N ALA A 12 -6.22 39.48 -19.34
CA ALA A 12 -6.14 38.13 -18.80
C ALA A 12 -5.26 38.16 -17.54
N LEU A 13 -5.88 37.99 -16.36
CA LEU A 13 -5.15 37.70 -15.13
C LEU A 13 -4.57 36.27 -15.23
N LEU A 14 -3.31 36.19 -15.64
CA LEU A 14 -2.49 34.99 -15.47
C LEU A 14 -2.20 34.82 -13.97
N LEU A 15 -2.95 33.95 -13.31
CA LEU A 15 -2.57 33.45 -11.99
C LEU A 15 -1.28 32.64 -12.15
N PRO A 16 -0.20 32.95 -11.41
CA PRO A 16 1.01 32.14 -11.46
C PRO A 16 0.68 30.74 -10.93
N ALA A 17 0.96 29.72 -11.73
CA ALA A 17 1.01 28.34 -11.24
C ALA A 17 2.00 28.32 -10.07
N ALA A 18 1.54 27.99 -8.87
CA ALA A 18 2.42 27.86 -7.72
C ALA A 18 3.47 26.80 -8.05
N ALA A 19 4.71 27.24 -8.21
CA ALA A 19 5.84 26.33 -8.31
C ALA A 19 5.91 25.57 -6.99
N VAL A 20 5.64 24.27 -7.05
CA VAL A 20 5.88 23.33 -5.95
C VAL A 20 7.34 23.51 -5.52
N ALA A 21 7.55 24.06 -4.32
CA ALA A 21 8.88 24.26 -3.79
C ALA A 21 9.55 22.89 -3.60
N ALA A 22 10.79 22.74 -4.05
CA ALA A 22 11.56 21.52 -3.81
C ALA A 22 11.88 21.42 -2.32
N GLN A 23 11.09 20.63 -1.58
CA GLN A 23 11.38 20.32 -0.20
C GLN A 23 12.68 19.50 -0.16
N LYS A 24 13.74 20.09 0.37
CA LYS A 24 15.03 19.39 0.47
C LYS A 24 15.00 18.45 1.67
N VAL A 25 15.58 17.28 1.50
CA VAL A 25 15.64 16.23 2.53
C VAL A 25 17.07 15.74 2.71
N ARG A 26 17.39 15.29 3.92
CA ARG A 26 18.60 14.51 4.19
C ARG A 26 18.28 13.04 4.08
N VAL A 27 19.14 12.31 3.38
CA VAL A 27 19.00 10.87 3.12
C VAL A 27 20.25 10.15 3.58
N GLU A 28 20.08 9.18 4.46
CA GLU A 28 21.13 8.25 4.88
C GLU A 28 20.80 6.86 4.33
N VAL A 29 21.77 6.22 3.67
CA VAL A 29 21.64 4.83 3.21
C VAL A 29 22.07 3.91 4.37
N LEU A 30 21.10 3.26 5.00
CA LEU A 30 21.34 2.35 6.14
C LEU A 30 21.78 0.96 5.70
N GLN A 31 21.26 0.50 4.54
CA GLN A 31 21.60 -0.78 3.94
C GLN A 31 21.40 -0.68 2.43
N ASN A 32 22.26 -1.33 1.66
CA ASN A 32 22.13 -1.51 0.21
C ASN A 32 22.13 -3.00 -0.14
N LYS A 33 22.05 -3.33 -1.43
CA LYS A 33 22.04 -4.72 -1.95
C LYS A 33 20.90 -5.55 -1.38
N LEU A 34 19.75 -4.92 -1.16
CA LEU A 34 18.50 -5.59 -0.86
C LEU A 34 17.84 -6.00 -2.18
N ASP A 35 17.67 -7.29 -2.43
CA ASP A 35 17.01 -7.75 -3.65
C ASP A 35 15.49 -7.58 -3.53
N HIS A 36 14.95 -6.52 -4.17
CA HIS A 36 13.54 -6.17 -4.17
C HIS A 36 12.89 -6.22 -2.77
N PRO A 37 13.36 -5.41 -1.80
CA PRO A 37 12.74 -5.36 -0.49
C PRO A 37 11.30 -4.87 -0.61
N TRP A 38 10.34 -5.55 0.03
CA TRP A 38 8.90 -5.28 -0.13
C TRP A 38 8.29 -4.53 1.05
N ALA A 39 8.62 -4.93 2.28
CA ALA A 39 8.12 -4.33 3.51
C ALA A 39 9.17 -4.29 4.61
N LEU A 40 8.93 -3.43 5.61
CA LEU A 40 9.67 -3.44 6.86
C LEU A 40 8.77 -3.41 8.10
N ALA A 41 9.28 -3.90 9.23
CA ALA A 41 8.64 -3.77 10.54
C ALA A 41 9.69 -3.48 11.63
N PHE A 42 9.47 -2.42 12.41
CA PHE A 42 10.35 -2.06 13.53
C PHE A 42 10.12 -2.99 14.70
N LEU A 43 11.18 -3.64 15.18
CA LEU A 43 11.14 -4.35 16.45
C LEU A 43 11.16 -3.34 17.61
N PRO A 44 10.49 -3.64 18.74
CA PRO A 44 10.49 -2.77 19.92
C PRO A 44 11.90 -2.62 20.50
N ASP A 45 12.07 -1.64 21.39
CA ASP A 45 13.30 -1.40 22.16
C ASP A 45 14.57 -1.29 21.30
N GLN A 46 14.43 -0.71 20.10
CA GLN A 46 15.53 -0.52 19.14
C GLN A 46 16.22 -1.83 18.72
N GLN A 47 15.51 -2.96 18.78
CA GLN A 47 16.07 -4.28 18.46
C GLN A 47 16.30 -4.54 16.96
N GLY A 48 15.97 -3.57 16.10
CA GLY A 48 16.22 -3.62 14.66
C GLY A 48 14.95 -3.56 13.81
N ILE A 49 15.11 -3.86 12.52
CA ILE A 49 14.06 -3.77 11.51
C ILE A 49 14.00 -5.11 10.76
N LEU A 50 12.84 -5.78 10.81
CA LEU A 50 12.56 -6.90 9.91
C LEU A 50 12.30 -6.36 8.50
N ILE A 51 12.84 -7.01 7.49
CA ILE A 51 12.69 -6.64 6.08
C ILE A 51 12.34 -7.90 5.28
N THR A 52 11.27 -7.83 4.49
CA THR A 52 10.96 -8.87 3.51
C THR A 52 11.65 -8.57 2.19
N LEU A 53 12.31 -9.55 1.61
CA LEU A 53 12.81 -9.54 0.23
C LEU A 53 11.85 -10.36 -0.62
N ARG A 54 11.37 -9.80 -1.73
CA ARG A 54 10.29 -10.42 -2.53
C ARG A 54 10.65 -11.83 -3.00
N GLY A 55 11.93 -12.15 -3.17
CA GLY A 55 12.43 -13.47 -3.49
C GLY A 55 12.11 -14.59 -2.48
N GLY A 56 11.66 -14.26 -1.26
CA GLY A 56 11.23 -15.26 -0.27
C GLY A 56 11.95 -15.18 1.09
N GLU A 57 12.80 -14.18 1.30
CA GLU A 57 13.60 -14.09 2.51
C GLU A 57 13.05 -13.03 3.48
N LEU A 58 12.92 -13.38 4.75
CA LEU A 58 12.80 -12.42 5.84
C LEU A 58 14.18 -12.23 6.48
N ARG A 59 14.63 -10.99 6.63
CA ARG A 59 15.92 -10.65 7.26
C ARG A 59 15.75 -9.61 8.35
N LEU A 60 16.72 -9.53 9.26
CA LEU A 60 16.78 -8.54 10.31
C LEU A 60 17.96 -7.59 10.03
N TRP A 61 17.69 -6.29 9.94
CA TRP A 61 18.72 -5.26 9.93
C TRP A 61 18.86 -4.66 11.33
N ARG A 62 20.10 -4.45 11.77
CA ARG A 62 20.43 -3.76 13.03
C ARG A 62 21.51 -2.72 12.80
N GLN A 63 21.37 -1.56 13.45
CA GLN A 63 22.40 -0.53 13.41
C GLN A 63 23.71 -1.07 14.00
N GLY A 64 24.83 -0.85 13.32
CA GLY A 64 26.15 -1.34 13.72
C GLY A 64 26.44 -2.82 13.37
N GLU A 65 25.41 -3.64 13.17
CA GLU A 65 25.58 -5.06 12.77
C GLU A 65 25.27 -5.32 11.30
N GLY A 66 24.46 -4.47 10.66
CA GLY A 66 24.02 -4.65 9.28
C GLY A 66 22.89 -5.68 9.13
N LEU A 67 22.81 -6.28 7.94
CA LEU A 67 21.76 -7.23 7.56
C LEU A 67 22.12 -8.67 7.94
N SER A 68 21.21 -9.38 8.62
CA SER A 68 21.38 -10.78 9.00
C SER A 68 21.30 -11.75 7.80
N PRO A 69 21.70 -13.02 8.00
CA PRO A 69 21.21 -14.13 7.17
C PRO A 69 19.67 -14.22 7.17
N ALA A 70 19.11 -14.97 6.23
CA ALA A 70 17.68 -15.22 6.18
C ALA A 70 17.19 -15.93 7.46
N ILE A 71 16.07 -15.44 8.00
CA ILE A 71 15.35 -16.04 9.11
C ILE A 71 14.71 -17.33 8.62
N SER A 72 14.95 -18.43 9.33
CA SER A 72 14.38 -19.75 9.00
C SER A 72 12.90 -19.85 9.37
N GLY A 73 12.15 -20.79 8.79
CA GLY A 73 10.73 -21.00 9.10
C GLY A 73 9.75 -20.03 8.41
N VAL A 74 10.25 -19.19 7.50
CA VAL A 74 9.45 -18.39 6.57
C VAL A 74 8.79 -19.33 5.53
N PRO A 75 7.52 -19.09 5.13
CA PRO A 75 6.85 -19.94 4.14
C PRO A 75 7.56 -19.93 2.79
N GLN A 76 7.46 -21.04 2.05
CA GLN A 76 7.80 -21.03 0.63
C GLN A 76 6.83 -20.14 -0.13
N VAL A 77 7.36 -19.34 -1.05
CA VAL A 77 6.58 -18.35 -1.81
C VAL A 77 6.63 -18.66 -3.30
N TRP A 78 5.61 -18.18 -4.01
CA TRP A 78 5.61 -18.13 -5.47
C TRP A 78 6.20 -16.79 -5.93
N ALA A 79 7.52 -16.75 -6.13
CA ALA A 79 8.25 -15.54 -6.53
C ALA A 79 8.28 -15.38 -8.06
N SER A 80 7.22 -14.83 -8.63
CA SER A 80 7.11 -14.56 -10.07
C SER A 80 6.23 -13.34 -10.34
N GLY A 81 6.59 -12.55 -11.36
CA GLY A 81 5.97 -11.25 -11.64
C GLY A 81 6.04 -10.32 -10.42
N GLN A 82 4.88 -9.90 -9.93
CA GLN A 82 4.68 -9.09 -8.73
C GLN A 82 4.57 -9.94 -7.45
N GLY A 83 4.51 -11.26 -7.57
CA GLY A 83 4.38 -12.20 -6.45
C GLY A 83 5.72 -12.51 -5.76
N GLY A 84 5.63 -13.04 -4.55
CA GLY A 84 6.77 -13.39 -3.70
C GLY A 84 6.41 -13.29 -2.22
N LEU A 85 7.40 -13.09 -1.36
CA LEU A 85 7.17 -12.64 0.01
C LEU A 85 6.81 -11.16 -0.01
N LEU A 86 5.69 -10.80 0.61
CA LEU A 86 5.12 -9.46 0.54
C LEU A 86 5.27 -8.78 1.90
N ASP A 87 4.20 -8.70 2.68
CA ASP A 87 4.19 -7.91 3.91
C ASP A 87 4.86 -8.63 5.09
N VAL A 88 5.37 -7.83 6.03
CA VAL A 88 5.68 -8.20 7.41
C VAL A 88 5.04 -7.20 8.37
N ALA A 89 4.24 -7.71 9.31
CA ALA A 89 3.61 -6.91 10.36
C ALA A 89 3.80 -7.60 11.72
N LEU A 90 4.06 -6.80 12.76
CA LEU A 90 4.04 -7.31 14.14
C LEU A 90 2.60 -7.33 14.64
N ALA A 91 2.20 -8.39 15.34
CA ALA A 91 0.92 -8.39 16.03
C ALA A 91 0.87 -7.28 17.10
N PRO A 92 -0.30 -6.71 17.42
CA PRO A 92 -0.41 -5.70 18.48
C PRO A 92 0.11 -6.19 19.84
N ASP A 93 -0.02 -7.49 20.13
CA ASP A 93 0.48 -8.14 21.33
C ASP A 93 1.96 -8.61 21.25
N PHE A 94 2.75 -8.15 20.26
CA PHE A 94 4.09 -8.66 19.96
C PHE A 94 5.04 -8.68 21.17
N ALA A 95 4.95 -7.69 22.07
CA ALA A 95 5.78 -7.65 23.27
C ALA A 95 5.67 -8.91 24.14
N HIS A 96 4.52 -9.60 24.10
CA HIS A 96 4.27 -10.84 24.83
C HIS A 96 4.27 -12.06 23.90
N SER A 97 3.58 -11.95 22.76
CA SER A 97 3.33 -13.08 21.86
C SER A 97 4.49 -13.37 20.92
N ARG A 98 5.27 -12.33 20.60
CA ARG A 98 6.27 -12.29 19.53
C ARG A 98 5.73 -12.73 18.16
N LYS A 99 4.42 -12.62 17.92
CA LYS A 99 3.79 -13.02 16.67
C LYS A 99 4.15 -12.04 15.55
N VAL A 100 4.69 -12.59 14.46
CA VAL A 100 4.96 -11.88 13.21
C VAL A 100 4.06 -12.44 12.13
N TRP A 101 3.29 -11.55 11.51
CA TRP A 101 2.44 -11.84 10.38
C TRP A 101 3.18 -11.60 9.07
N LEU A 102 2.96 -12.50 8.11
CA LEU A 102 3.46 -12.39 6.76
C LEU A 102 2.32 -12.57 5.77
N SER A 103 2.39 -11.84 4.66
CA SER A 103 1.62 -12.14 3.46
C SER A 103 2.56 -12.53 2.33
N TYR A 104 2.09 -13.38 1.42
CA TYR A 104 2.90 -13.87 0.30
C TYR A 104 2.02 -14.39 -0.82
N ALA A 105 2.56 -14.48 -2.04
CA ALA A 105 1.91 -15.20 -3.13
C ALA A 105 2.12 -16.70 -2.97
N GLU A 106 1.04 -17.47 -3.00
CA GLU A 106 1.06 -18.93 -2.87
C GLU A 106 0.46 -19.55 -4.13
N ALA A 107 1.19 -20.48 -4.76
CA ALA A 107 0.73 -21.22 -5.93
C ALA A 107 -0.47 -22.12 -5.61
N GLY A 108 -1.33 -22.32 -6.60
CA GLY A 108 -2.34 -23.37 -6.65
C GLY A 108 -1.86 -24.55 -7.50
N GLU A 109 -2.74 -25.54 -7.67
CA GLU A 109 -2.44 -26.76 -8.42
C GLU A 109 -2.38 -26.53 -9.94
N ASP A 110 -3.06 -25.50 -10.46
CA ASP A 110 -3.15 -25.16 -11.89
C ASP A 110 -2.04 -24.19 -12.37
N GLY A 111 -1.01 -23.96 -11.55
CA GLY A 111 0.09 -23.05 -11.86
C GLY A 111 -0.24 -21.55 -11.68
N LYS A 112 -1.49 -21.20 -11.33
CA LYS A 112 -1.84 -19.84 -10.91
C LYS A 112 -1.54 -19.65 -9.43
N ALA A 113 -1.60 -18.40 -8.96
CA ALA A 113 -1.35 -18.04 -7.59
C ALA A 113 -2.42 -17.11 -7.02
N GLY A 114 -2.41 -16.95 -5.70
CA GLY A 114 -3.20 -15.97 -4.98
C GLY A 114 -2.54 -15.65 -3.64
N THR A 115 -2.91 -14.52 -3.05
CA THR A 115 -2.34 -14.07 -1.78
C THR A 115 -2.72 -15.00 -0.64
N ALA A 116 -1.75 -15.35 0.19
CA ALA A 116 -1.93 -16.05 1.47
C ALA A 116 -1.43 -15.15 2.60
N ALA A 117 -2.00 -15.29 3.80
CA ALA A 117 -1.53 -14.62 5.00
C ALA A 117 -1.52 -15.58 6.19
N GLY A 118 -0.51 -15.42 7.03
CA GLY A 118 -0.25 -16.29 8.16
C GLY A 118 0.67 -15.63 9.18
N TYR A 119 0.88 -16.30 10.30
CA TYR A 119 1.80 -15.84 11.33
C TYR A 119 2.55 -16.98 12.01
N GLY A 120 3.70 -16.64 12.56
CA GLY A 120 4.49 -17.49 13.45
C GLY A 120 5.08 -16.66 14.59
N ARG A 121 5.76 -17.32 15.52
CA ARG A 121 6.43 -16.67 16.65
C ARG A 121 7.89 -16.40 16.31
N LEU A 122 8.34 -15.15 16.35
CA LEU A 122 9.76 -14.84 16.18
C LEU A 122 10.54 -15.34 17.41
N SER A 123 11.54 -16.19 17.18
CA SER A 123 12.40 -16.72 18.25
C SER A 123 13.10 -15.59 19.03
N GLU A 124 13.51 -15.84 20.27
CA GLU A 124 14.17 -14.84 21.11
C GLU A 124 15.48 -14.34 20.50
N ASP A 125 16.23 -15.24 19.85
CA ASP A 125 17.46 -14.90 19.12
C ASP A 125 17.20 -14.28 17.73
N ARG A 126 15.93 -14.23 17.30
CA ARG A 126 15.44 -13.63 16.06
C ARG A 126 15.98 -14.31 14.80
N ARG A 127 16.33 -15.61 14.89
CA ARG A 127 16.86 -16.42 13.77
C ARG A 127 15.82 -17.34 13.13
N ARG A 128 14.65 -17.49 13.75
CA ARG A 128 13.59 -18.39 13.26
C ARG A 128 12.20 -17.81 13.50
N LEU A 129 11.31 -18.06 12.55
CA LEU A 129 9.88 -17.91 12.70
C LEU A 129 9.27 -19.29 13.01
N GLU A 130 8.85 -19.47 14.25
CA GLU A 130 8.41 -20.76 14.79
C GLU A 130 6.92 -20.96 14.55
N ASN A 131 6.53 -22.19 14.21
CA ASN A 131 5.14 -22.61 14.07
C ASN A 131 4.34 -21.70 13.12
N PHE A 132 4.94 -21.28 12.01
CA PHE A 132 4.25 -20.48 11.01
C PHE A 132 3.04 -21.25 10.48
N ARG A 133 1.87 -20.62 10.52
CA ARG A 133 0.62 -21.18 10.00
C ARG A 133 -0.10 -20.20 9.11
N VAL A 134 -0.62 -20.70 7.99
CA VAL A 134 -1.49 -19.94 7.09
C VAL A 134 -2.89 -19.93 7.65
N VAL A 135 -3.47 -18.75 7.83
CA VAL A 135 -4.83 -18.57 8.38
C VAL A 135 -5.80 -17.96 7.37
N PHE A 136 -5.28 -17.36 6.30
CA PHE A 136 -6.09 -16.78 5.25
C PHE A 136 -5.51 -17.08 3.87
N ARG A 137 -6.39 -17.38 2.91
CA ARG A 137 -6.05 -17.55 1.49
C ARG A 137 -7.07 -16.86 0.62
N GLN A 138 -6.58 -16.04 -0.31
CA GLN A 138 -7.35 -15.53 -1.43
C GLN A 138 -7.76 -16.71 -2.31
N GLN A 139 -9.07 -16.87 -2.50
CA GLN A 139 -9.66 -17.93 -3.30
C GLN A 139 -10.76 -17.35 -4.22
N PRO A 140 -10.86 -17.84 -5.47
CA PRO A 140 -9.93 -18.76 -6.14
C PRO A 140 -8.54 -18.12 -6.39
N LYS A 141 -7.53 -18.95 -6.64
CA LYS A 141 -6.20 -18.50 -7.11
C LYS A 141 -6.26 -18.27 -8.62
N LEU A 142 -6.07 -17.03 -9.06
CA LEU A 142 -6.29 -16.63 -10.45
C LEU A 142 -5.09 -15.93 -11.08
N SER A 143 -4.10 -15.52 -10.29
CA SER A 143 -2.99 -14.72 -10.78
C SER A 143 -1.99 -15.57 -11.55
N THR A 144 -1.50 -15.04 -12.67
CA THR A 144 -0.34 -15.57 -13.38
C THR A 144 0.90 -14.70 -13.16
N GLY A 145 0.86 -13.75 -12.21
CA GLY A 145 1.98 -12.85 -11.93
C GLY A 145 1.62 -11.46 -11.44
N ASN A 146 0.35 -11.05 -11.46
CA ASN A 146 -0.06 -9.67 -11.20
C ASN A 146 -1.13 -9.56 -10.11
N HIS A 147 -1.19 -8.37 -9.50
CA HIS A 147 -2.28 -7.88 -8.66
C HIS A 147 -2.62 -8.75 -7.45
N PHE A 148 -1.61 -9.08 -6.65
CA PHE A 148 -1.80 -9.77 -5.38
C PHE A 148 -2.32 -8.85 -4.27
N GLY A 149 -2.05 -7.54 -4.36
CA GLY A 149 -2.08 -6.66 -3.21
C GLY A 149 -1.05 -7.11 -2.17
N GLY A 150 -1.49 -7.40 -0.95
CA GLY A 150 -0.71 -8.08 0.08
C GLY A 150 -0.54 -7.32 1.38
N ARG A 151 -0.87 -6.03 1.43
CA ARG A 151 -0.68 -5.20 2.64
C ARG A 151 -1.57 -5.67 3.80
N LEU A 152 -1.00 -5.71 5.00
CA LEU A 152 -1.57 -6.10 6.28
C LEU A 152 -1.56 -4.88 7.21
N VAL A 153 -2.71 -4.54 7.78
CA VAL A 153 -2.84 -3.41 8.72
C VAL A 153 -3.70 -3.82 9.91
N PHE A 154 -3.12 -3.80 11.10
CA PHE A 154 -3.88 -3.90 12.35
C PHE A 154 -4.51 -2.55 12.69
N ASP A 155 -5.76 -2.55 13.12
CA ASP A 155 -6.47 -1.33 13.52
C ASP A 155 -6.27 -0.94 14.99
N GLY A 156 -5.61 -1.81 15.78
CA GLY A 156 -5.42 -1.62 17.21
C GLY A 156 -6.69 -1.84 18.05
N LYS A 157 -7.75 -2.38 17.44
CA LYS A 157 -9.08 -2.59 18.04
C LYS A 157 -9.56 -4.03 17.87
N GLY A 158 -8.63 -4.98 17.68
CA GLY A 158 -8.95 -6.39 17.54
C GLY A 158 -9.07 -6.90 16.10
N HIS A 159 -8.78 -6.07 15.08
CA HIS A 159 -8.91 -6.48 13.68
C HIS A 159 -7.61 -6.34 12.87
N LEU A 160 -7.52 -7.19 11.86
CA LEU A 160 -6.53 -7.16 10.79
C LEU A 160 -7.24 -6.90 9.47
N PHE A 161 -6.79 -5.89 8.73
CA PHE A 161 -7.18 -5.64 7.35
C PHE A 161 -6.15 -6.20 6.37
N ILE A 162 -6.64 -6.77 5.28
CA ILE A 162 -5.81 -7.32 4.18
C ILE A 162 -6.26 -6.72 2.85
N GLY A 163 -5.34 -6.07 2.14
CA GLY A 163 -5.59 -5.56 0.79
C GLY A 163 -5.32 -6.62 -0.28
N LEU A 164 -6.31 -6.93 -1.13
CA LEU A 164 -6.21 -7.98 -2.14
C LEU A 164 -6.51 -7.41 -3.52
N GLY A 165 -5.57 -7.58 -4.45
CA GLY A 165 -5.82 -7.23 -5.85
C GLY A 165 -6.69 -8.27 -6.55
N GLU A 166 -7.21 -7.94 -7.74
CA GLU A 166 -8.10 -8.83 -8.49
C GLU A 166 -7.41 -9.86 -9.38
N ASN A 167 -6.11 -10.08 -9.16
CA ASN A 167 -5.31 -11.06 -9.92
C ASN A 167 -5.30 -10.83 -11.44
N ASN A 168 -5.60 -9.59 -11.87
CA ASN A 168 -5.74 -9.16 -13.27
C ASN A 168 -6.93 -9.80 -14.02
N GLN A 169 -7.90 -10.35 -13.28
CA GLN A 169 -9.22 -10.80 -13.74
C GLN A 169 -10.32 -9.77 -13.40
N ARG A 170 -10.33 -8.64 -14.12
CA ARG A 170 -11.03 -7.39 -13.74
C ARG A 170 -12.42 -7.54 -13.14
N ALA A 171 -13.32 -8.26 -13.82
CA ALA A 171 -14.71 -8.40 -13.41
C ALA A 171 -14.87 -9.00 -12.00
N THR A 172 -13.94 -9.85 -11.57
CA THR A 172 -13.98 -10.53 -10.27
C THR A 172 -13.88 -9.59 -9.06
N ALA A 173 -13.47 -8.33 -9.26
CA ALA A 173 -13.53 -7.31 -8.23
C ALA A 173 -14.96 -7.01 -7.74
N GLN A 174 -15.96 -7.19 -8.60
CA GLN A 174 -17.39 -7.01 -8.28
C GLN A 174 -18.03 -8.27 -7.70
N ASP A 175 -17.44 -9.43 -7.94
CA ASP A 175 -17.96 -10.73 -7.50
C ASP A 175 -17.75 -10.92 -5.99
N LEU A 176 -18.83 -11.02 -5.22
CA LEU A 176 -18.76 -11.21 -3.77
C LEU A 176 -18.44 -12.65 -3.36
N ASP A 177 -18.64 -13.63 -4.24
CA ASP A 177 -18.25 -15.03 -4.03
C ASP A 177 -16.72 -15.27 -4.17
N LYS A 178 -15.97 -14.24 -4.58
CA LYS A 178 -14.53 -14.27 -4.82
C LYS A 178 -13.77 -13.24 -3.96
N LEU A 179 -12.53 -13.57 -3.62
CA LEU A 179 -11.64 -12.68 -2.85
C LEU A 179 -10.73 -11.80 -3.72
N GLN A 180 -11.06 -11.63 -5.00
CA GLN A 180 -10.35 -10.73 -5.91
C GLN A 180 -10.81 -9.28 -5.74
N GLY A 181 -9.88 -8.34 -5.62
CA GLY A 181 -10.20 -6.91 -5.62
C GLY A 181 -10.99 -6.47 -4.38
N LYS A 182 -10.54 -6.91 -3.20
CA LYS A 182 -11.23 -6.77 -1.92
C LYS A 182 -10.32 -6.14 -0.87
N VAL A 183 -10.93 -5.44 0.09
CA VAL A 183 -10.37 -5.33 1.44
C VAL A 183 -11.05 -6.38 2.28
N VAL A 184 -10.27 -7.21 2.94
CA VAL A 184 -10.73 -8.21 3.91
C VAL A 184 -10.53 -7.66 5.32
N ARG A 185 -11.45 -8.00 6.24
CA ARG A 185 -11.30 -7.76 7.69
C ARG A 185 -11.42 -9.06 8.45
N LEU A 186 -10.38 -9.39 9.20
CA LEU A 186 -10.30 -10.54 10.11
C LEU A 186 -10.10 -10.05 11.55
N THR A 187 -10.25 -10.94 12.53
CA THR A 187 -9.72 -10.69 13.88
C THR A 187 -8.19 -10.77 13.88
N GLU A 188 -7.56 -10.32 14.96
CA GLU A 188 -6.11 -10.46 15.20
C GLU A 188 -5.61 -11.92 15.25
N THR A 189 -6.50 -12.91 15.30
CA THR A 189 -6.15 -14.34 15.24
C THR A 189 -6.37 -14.96 13.87
N GLY A 190 -6.99 -14.21 12.93
CA GLY A 190 -7.30 -14.64 11.57
C GLY A 190 -8.72 -15.19 11.38
N GLU A 191 -9.61 -15.02 12.36
CA GLU A 191 -11.00 -15.46 12.27
C GLU A 191 -11.88 -14.40 11.60
N VAL A 192 -13.06 -14.79 11.13
CA VAL A 192 -14.02 -13.86 10.53
C VAL A 192 -14.85 -13.19 11.63
N PRO A 193 -14.83 -11.85 11.77
CA PRO A 193 -15.69 -11.15 12.71
C PRO A 193 -17.16 -11.38 12.37
N ALA A 194 -17.97 -11.72 13.38
CA ALA A 194 -19.40 -12.00 13.20
C ALA A 194 -20.19 -10.80 12.67
N ASP A 195 -19.69 -9.58 12.85
CA ASP A 195 -20.30 -8.35 12.37
C ASP A 195 -19.80 -7.92 10.97
N ASN A 196 -19.01 -8.72 10.26
CA ASN A 196 -18.62 -8.41 8.88
C ASN A 196 -19.87 -8.25 7.97
N PRO A 197 -19.84 -7.35 6.98
CA PRO A 197 -21.03 -6.92 6.24
C PRO A 197 -21.73 -8.00 5.42
N PHE A 198 -21.02 -9.09 5.11
CA PHE A 198 -21.53 -10.17 4.26
C PHE A 198 -21.63 -11.52 5.00
N VAL A 199 -21.47 -11.54 6.32
CA VAL A 199 -21.68 -12.76 7.12
C VAL A 199 -23.13 -13.24 6.98
N GLY A 200 -23.32 -14.55 6.82
CA GLY A 200 -24.63 -15.17 6.67
C GLY A 200 -25.22 -15.13 5.26
N ARG A 201 -24.55 -14.47 4.30
CA ARG A 201 -24.95 -14.48 2.89
C ARG A 201 -24.35 -15.67 2.16
N ALA A 202 -25.18 -16.41 1.43
CA ALA A 202 -24.73 -17.58 0.65
C ALA A 202 -23.98 -17.20 -0.63
N ASP A 203 -24.19 -15.98 -1.15
CA ASP A 203 -23.62 -15.46 -2.39
C ASP A 203 -22.34 -14.62 -2.18
N ALA A 204 -21.81 -14.59 -0.95
CA ALA A 204 -20.70 -13.73 -0.59
C ALA A 204 -19.71 -14.39 0.36
N ARG A 205 -18.45 -13.99 0.25
CA ARG A 205 -17.37 -14.38 1.15
C ARG A 205 -17.45 -13.55 2.44
N PRO A 206 -17.59 -14.19 3.62
CA PRO A 206 -17.84 -13.47 4.87
C PRO A 206 -16.61 -12.66 5.35
N GLU A 207 -15.43 -12.90 4.78
CA GLU A 207 -14.20 -12.15 5.05
C GLU A 207 -14.22 -10.72 4.48
N ILE A 208 -15.08 -10.44 3.50
CA ILE A 208 -15.07 -9.18 2.76
C ILE A 208 -15.52 -8.01 3.65
N TRP A 209 -14.72 -6.94 3.67
CA TRP A 209 -15.07 -5.65 4.25
C TRP A 209 -15.51 -4.64 3.19
N ALA A 210 -14.76 -4.54 2.09
CA ALA A 210 -15.05 -3.68 0.93
C ALA A 210 -14.63 -4.38 -0.37
N TYR A 211 -15.20 -3.95 -1.50
CA TYR A 211 -14.96 -4.58 -2.80
C TYR A 211 -14.89 -3.56 -3.94
N GLY A 212 -14.61 -4.01 -5.16
CA GLY A 212 -14.48 -3.12 -6.32
C GLY A 212 -13.16 -2.36 -6.35
N ILE A 213 -12.07 -3.02 -5.97
CA ILE A 213 -10.70 -2.46 -5.94
C ILE A 213 -9.85 -3.22 -6.96
N ARG A 214 -8.89 -2.57 -7.62
CA ARG A 214 -8.03 -3.18 -8.63
C ARG A 214 -6.81 -3.86 -8.02
N ASN A 215 -5.86 -3.08 -7.51
CA ASN A 215 -4.63 -3.61 -6.92
C ASN A 215 -4.13 -2.70 -5.80
N PRO A 216 -4.60 -2.90 -4.55
CA PRO A 216 -4.21 -2.07 -3.43
C PRO A 216 -2.74 -2.30 -3.08
N GLN A 217 -1.98 -1.24 -2.76
CA GLN A 217 -0.56 -1.35 -2.45
C GLN A 217 -0.24 -0.81 -1.05
N GLY A 218 -0.46 0.48 -0.81
CA GLY A 218 -0.32 1.10 0.51
C GLY A 218 -1.61 1.05 1.29
N MET A 219 -1.51 0.75 2.59
CA MET A 219 -2.62 0.82 3.55
C MET A 219 -2.06 1.33 4.88
N ALA A 220 -2.78 2.22 5.55
CA ALA A 220 -2.40 2.73 6.87
C ALA A 220 -3.63 3.24 7.64
N ILE A 221 -3.61 3.17 8.96
CA ILE A 221 -4.59 3.87 9.80
C ILE A 221 -4.23 5.35 9.82
N ASN A 222 -5.19 6.20 9.47
CA ASN A 222 -5.06 7.64 9.65
C ASN A 222 -5.11 7.94 11.16
N PRO A 223 -4.04 8.50 11.76
CA PRO A 223 -3.94 8.67 13.21
C PRO A 223 -4.87 9.76 13.76
N TRP A 224 -5.43 10.63 12.90
CA TRP A 224 -6.32 11.73 13.33
C TRP A 224 -7.80 11.35 13.27
N SER A 225 -8.18 10.43 12.39
CA SER A 225 -9.57 9.97 12.24
C SER A 225 -9.77 8.52 12.68
N ASP A 226 -8.69 7.79 12.93
CA ASP A 226 -8.71 6.39 13.36
C ASP A 226 -9.46 5.46 12.36
N THR A 227 -9.28 5.78 11.08
CA THR A 227 -9.86 5.08 9.92
C THR A 227 -8.77 4.54 9.01
N LEU A 228 -8.99 3.35 8.46
CA LEU A 228 -8.15 2.79 7.41
C LEU A 228 -8.23 3.64 6.14
N TRP A 229 -7.07 3.98 5.59
CA TRP A 229 -6.93 4.50 4.23
C TRP A 229 -6.16 3.46 3.41
N LEU A 230 -6.41 3.44 2.10
CA LEU A 230 -5.63 2.66 1.15
C LEU A 230 -5.33 3.47 -0.11
N ASN A 231 -4.29 3.06 -0.83
CA ASN A 231 -4.07 3.45 -2.21
C ASN A 231 -4.04 2.23 -3.12
N GLU A 232 -4.29 2.44 -4.41
CA GLU A 232 -4.26 1.38 -5.41
C GLU A 232 -3.71 1.85 -6.76
N HIS A 233 -3.20 0.88 -7.53
CA HIS A 233 -2.83 1.11 -8.92
C HIS A 233 -4.06 1.09 -9.83
N GLY A 234 -4.25 2.15 -10.60
CA GLY A 234 -5.09 2.14 -11.79
C GLY A 234 -4.43 1.38 -12.96
N PRO A 235 -5.12 1.27 -14.11
CA PRO A 235 -4.53 0.73 -15.34
C PRO A 235 -3.54 1.75 -15.95
N ARG A 236 -3.86 2.35 -17.11
CA ARG A 236 -3.10 3.49 -17.63
C ARG A 236 -3.69 4.77 -17.07
N GLY A 237 -3.16 5.25 -15.95
CA GLY A 237 -3.78 6.33 -15.19
C GLY A 237 -4.80 5.80 -14.19
N GLY A 238 -5.30 6.68 -13.32
CA GLY A 238 -6.34 6.36 -12.35
C GLY A 238 -5.83 5.63 -11.12
N ASP A 239 -4.62 5.92 -10.66
CA ASP A 239 -4.22 5.54 -9.30
C ASP A 239 -5.07 6.34 -8.30
N GLU A 240 -5.45 5.72 -7.18
CA GLU A 240 -6.43 6.30 -6.26
C GLU A 240 -5.97 6.25 -4.80
N ILE A 241 -6.51 7.15 -3.98
CA ILE A 241 -6.60 7.01 -2.52
C ILE A 241 -8.08 6.80 -2.16
N ASN A 242 -8.35 5.83 -1.30
CA ASN A 242 -9.67 5.44 -0.85
C ASN A 242 -9.74 5.33 0.69
N ILE A 243 -10.91 5.62 1.28
CA ILE A 243 -11.22 5.34 2.69
C ILE A 243 -12.21 4.17 2.74
N PRO A 244 -11.75 2.90 2.79
CA PRO A 244 -12.59 1.71 2.71
C PRO A 244 -13.60 1.57 3.86
N GLN A 245 -14.86 1.88 3.56
CA GLN A 245 -16.02 1.72 4.44
C GLN A 245 -16.67 0.32 4.37
N LYS A 246 -17.34 -0.07 5.46
CA LYS A 246 -18.05 -1.34 5.62
C LYS A 246 -19.08 -1.60 4.51
N GLY A 247 -18.90 -2.70 3.78
CA GLY A 247 -19.81 -3.19 2.75
C GLY A 247 -19.82 -2.39 1.46
N LYS A 248 -18.92 -1.40 1.31
CA LYS A 248 -18.95 -0.47 0.17
C LYS A 248 -18.19 -0.98 -1.06
N ASN A 249 -18.64 -0.49 -2.21
CA ASN A 249 -18.11 -0.79 -3.54
C ASN A 249 -17.28 0.39 -4.05
N TYR A 250 -15.99 0.17 -4.36
CA TYR A 250 -15.08 1.19 -4.91
C TYR A 250 -15.05 1.20 -6.44
N GLY A 251 -15.92 0.40 -7.05
CA GLY A 251 -16.33 0.56 -8.44
C GLY A 251 -15.51 -0.18 -9.48
N TRP A 252 -14.25 -0.55 -9.24
CA TRP A 252 -13.48 -1.29 -10.25
C TRP A 252 -14.15 -2.62 -10.65
N PRO A 253 -14.27 -2.96 -11.95
CA PRO A 253 -13.86 -2.19 -13.13
C PRO A 253 -14.96 -1.33 -13.76
N LEU A 254 -16.14 -1.26 -13.14
CA LEU A 254 -17.29 -0.49 -13.64
C LEU A 254 -17.04 1.01 -13.61
N ALA A 255 -16.42 1.51 -12.54
CA ALA A 255 -15.93 2.88 -12.42
C ALA A 255 -14.41 2.88 -12.46
N THR A 256 -13.81 3.75 -13.27
CA THR A 256 -12.36 3.98 -13.26
C THR A 256 -12.01 5.33 -13.85
N HIS A 257 -10.97 5.96 -13.29
CA HIS A 257 -10.37 7.17 -13.81
C HIS A 257 -9.21 6.91 -14.79
N GLY A 258 -8.86 5.64 -14.99
CA GLY A 258 -7.85 5.21 -15.94
C GLY A 258 -8.43 4.71 -17.26
N ILE A 259 -7.55 4.44 -18.22
CA ILE A 259 -7.90 3.78 -19.48
C ILE A 259 -7.09 2.49 -19.63
N ASN A 260 -7.46 1.67 -20.61
CA ASN A 260 -6.66 0.51 -20.97
C ASN A 260 -5.29 0.96 -21.50
N TYR A 261 -4.25 0.12 -21.36
CA TYR A 261 -2.92 0.41 -21.89
C TYR A 261 -2.91 0.61 -23.41
N SER A 262 -3.89 0.03 -24.13
CA SER A 262 -4.13 0.30 -25.56
C SER A 262 -4.51 1.77 -25.88
N GLY A 263 -4.90 2.56 -24.87
CA GLY A 263 -5.42 3.92 -25.06
C GLY A 263 -6.95 3.98 -25.20
N LEU A 264 -7.63 2.83 -25.21
CA LEU A 264 -9.09 2.74 -25.25
C LEU A 264 -9.68 2.63 -23.83
N PRO A 265 -10.98 2.87 -23.63
CA PRO A 265 -11.64 2.61 -22.35
C PRO A 265 -11.43 1.17 -21.86
N ILE A 266 -11.48 0.96 -20.54
CA ILE A 266 -11.58 -0.39 -19.98
C ILE A 266 -12.91 -1.01 -20.44
N PRO A 267 -12.94 -2.25 -20.98
CA PRO A 267 -14.13 -2.80 -21.62
C PRO A 267 -15.37 -2.85 -20.71
N GLU A 268 -15.17 -3.08 -19.42
CA GLU A 268 -16.24 -3.19 -18.43
C GLU A 268 -16.68 -1.82 -17.86
N ALA A 269 -15.92 -0.75 -18.12
CA ALA A 269 -16.14 0.55 -17.51
C ALA A 269 -17.37 1.25 -18.10
N LYS A 270 -18.18 1.82 -17.21
CA LYS A 270 -19.38 2.62 -17.52
C LYS A 270 -19.15 4.12 -17.37
N GLY A 271 -18.04 4.52 -16.75
CA GLY A 271 -17.66 5.92 -16.57
C GLY A 271 -16.64 6.10 -15.43
N THR A 272 -16.36 7.36 -15.09
CA THR A 272 -15.55 7.71 -13.90
C THR A 272 -16.37 7.72 -12.61
N ALA A 273 -17.70 7.80 -12.73
CA ALA A 273 -18.66 7.69 -11.63
C ALA A 273 -19.82 6.80 -12.06
N VAL A 274 -20.20 5.86 -11.19
CA VAL A 274 -21.28 4.88 -11.45
C VAL A 274 -22.15 4.78 -10.21
N ASP A 275 -23.47 4.79 -10.38
CA ASP A 275 -24.41 4.64 -9.28
C ASP A 275 -24.14 3.35 -8.48
N GLY A 276 -24.16 3.46 -7.15
CA GLY A 276 -23.84 2.35 -6.25
C GLY A 276 -22.34 2.09 -6.04
N THR A 277 -21.47 2.99 -6.52
CA THR A 277 -20.03 2.99 -6.25
C THR A 277 -19.62 4.23 -5.46
N GLU A 278 -18.60 4.09 -4.63
CA GLU A 278 -17.99 5.17 -3.87
C GLU A 278 -16.89 5.83 -4.70
N ALA A 279 -16.83 7.16 -4.65
CA ALA A 279 -15.77 7.90 -5.33
C ALA A 279 -14.46 7.86 -4.50
N PRO A 280 -13.30 7.82 -5.18
CA PRO A 280 -12.02 7.96 -4.50
C PRO A 280 -11.84 9.33 -3.88
N LEU A 281 -11.07 9.36 -2.79
CA LEU A 281 -10.69 10.58 -2.09
C LEU A 281 -9.68 11.41 -2.91
N PHE A 282 -8.80 10.74 -3.66
CA PHE A 282 -7.85 11.38 -4.56
C PHE A 282 -7.55 10.49 -5.77
N VAL A 283 -7.25 11.11 -6.91
CA VAL A 283 -6.96 10.40 -8.17
C VAL A 283 -5.79 11.04 -8.90
N TRP A 284 -4.84 10.23 -9.34
CA TRP A 284 -3.82 10.65 -10.30
C TRP A 284 -4.23 10.26 -11.73
N LYS A 285 -4.47 11.25 -12.58
CA LYS A 285 -4.71 11.03 -14.03
C LYS A 285 -3.53 10.33 -14.70
N THR A 286 -2.31 10.71 -14.33
CA THR A 286 -1.08 10.02 -14.73
C THR A 286 -0.58 9.22 -13.54
N SER A 287 -0.76 7.90 -13.59
CA SER A 287 -0.38 7.01 -12.48
C SER A 287 1.10 7.14 -12.13
N PRO A 288 1.44 7.49 -10.88
CA PRO A 288 2.79 7.38 -10.35
C PRO A 288 3.17 5.93 -10.00
N ALA A 289 2.21 5.00 -10.07
CA ALA A 289 2.27 3.65 -9.53
C ALA A 289 2.53 3.70 -8.02
N VAL A 290 1.56 4.25 -7.29
CA VAL A 290 1.59 4.42 -5.81
C VAL A 290 1.93 3.12 -5.08
N SER A 291 2.65 3.20 -3.96
CA SER A 291 3.10 2.02 -3.21
C SER A 291 2.85 2.19 -1.72
N GLY A 292 3.77 1.78 -0.85
CA GLY A 292 3.62 1.95 0.60
C GLY A 292 3.32 3.41 0.98
N MET A 293 2.66 3.60 2.12
CA MET A 293 2.29 4.93 2.60
C MET A 293 2.35 5.05 4.12
N ALA A 294 2.64 6.24 4.60
CA ALA A 294 2.73 6.55 6.02
C ALA A 294 2.22 7.95 6.34
N PHE A 295 1.28 8.04 7.28
CA PHE A 295 0.94 9.30 7.92
C PHE A 295 2.03 9.72 8.88
N TYR A 296 2.28 11.02 8.97
CA TYR A 296 3.27 11.59 9.85
C TYR A 296 2.60 12.42 10.95
N ASP A 297 2.56 11.88 12.16
CA ASP A 297 1.97 12.47 13.37
C ASP A 297 3.01 12.80 14.47
N SER A 298 4.25 12.32 14.30
CA SER A 298 5.37 12.51 15.23
C SER A 298 5.70 13.99 15.46
N ALA A 299 6.17 14.28 16.68
CA ALA A 299 6.65 15.60 17.06
C ALA A 299 8.12 15.86 16.64
N THR A 300 8.87 14.83 16.20
CA THR A 300 10.30 14.95 15.85
C THR A 300 10.55 15.99 14.75
N PHE A 301 9.72 15.97 13.70
CA PHE A 301 9.77 16.95 12.61
C PHE A 301 8.41 17.65 12.48
N PRO A 302 8.18 18.74 13.24
CA PRO A 302 6.89 19.44 13.26
C PRO A 302 6.39 19.87 11.88
N GLN A 303 7.29 20.21 10.95
CA GLN A 303 6.96 20.60 9.58
C GLN A 303 6.36 19.47 8.73
N TRP A 304 6.50 18.21 9.16
CA TRP A 304 5.90 17.05 8.51
C TRP A 304 4.61 16.59 9.19
N ARG A 305 4.17 17.23 10.28
CA ARG A 305 2.87 16.90 10.88
C ARG A 305 1.73 17.17 9.90
N HIS A 306 0.71 16.32 9.96
CA HIS A 306 -0.43 16.36 9.03
C HIS A 306 -0.04 16.08 7.57
N LYS A 307 1.08 15.39 7.34
CA LYS A 307 1.45 14.91 6.01
C LYS A 307 1.16 13.41 5.85
N LEU A 308 0.90 13.01 4.61
CA LEU A 308 0.88 11.62 4.16
C LEU A 308 1.99 11.45 3.10
N PHE A 309 2.90 10.52 3.35
CA PHE A 309 3.95 10.15 2.42
C PHE A 309 3.53 8.90 1.65
N ILE A 310 3.69 8.91 0.32
CA ILE A 310 3.34 7.77 -0.54
C ILE A 310 4.50 7.48 -1.49
N GLY A 311 5.00 6.24 -1.49
CA GLY A 311 6.00 5.82 -2.46
C GLY A 311 5.44 5.80 -3.88
N ALA A 312 6.26 6.13 -4.86
CA ALA A 312 5.92 6.03 -6.27
C ALA A 312 6.93 5.13 -6.99
N LEU A 313 6.43 4.03 -7.55
CA LEU A 313 7.25 3.06 -8.26
C LEU A 313 7.66 3.59 -9.64
N LYS A 314 6.70 4.05 -10.44
CA LYS A 314 6.96 4.49 -11.82
C LYS A 314 7.60 5.88 -11.85
N ASP A 315 7.13 6.78 -11.00
CA ASP A 315 7.65 8.15 -10.94
C ASP A 315 8.91 8.29 -10.09
N GLN A 316 9.43 7.17 -9.54
CA GLN A 316 10.71 7.09 -8.81
C GLN A 316 10.89 8.20 -7.77
N SER A 317 9.89 8.35 -6.89
CA SER A 317 9.84 9.43 -5.92
C SER A 317 9.00 9.09 -4.69
N LEU A 318 9.10 9.92 -3.67
CA LEU A 318 8.20 9.91 -2.52
C LEU A 318 7.30 11.15 -2.61
N ILE A 319 6.00 10.90 -2.75
CA ILE A 319 4.95 11.93 -2.83
C ILE A 319 4.66 12.42 -1.41
N VAL A 320 4.57 13.74 -1.24
CA VAL A 320 4.20 14.41 0.01
C VAL A 320 2.83 15.05 -0.17
N LEU A 321 1.86 14.61 0.61
CA LEU A 321 0.51 15.14 0.61
C LEU A 321 0.22 15.86 1.92
N ASP A 322 -0.46 16.99 1.85
CA ASP A 322 -1.16 17.59 3.00
C ASP A 322 -2.44 16.81 3.29
N VAL A 323 -2.72 16.57 4.57
CA VAL A 323 -3.93 15.90 5.04
C VAL A 323 -4.77 16.87 5.86
N ASN A 324 -6.00 17.11 5.41
CA ASN A 324 -6.99 17.93 6.11
C ASN A 324 -8.31 17.19 6.23
N GLY A 325 -8.52 16.52 7.37
CA GLY A 325 -9.65 15.61 7.56
C GLY A 325 -9.66 14.50 6.49
N ASN A 326 -10.76 14.38 5.75
CA ASN A 326 -10.91 13.45 4.63
C ASN A 326 -10.60 14.10 3.27
N SER A 327 -9.62 15.01 3.23
CA SER A 327 -9.13 15.61 1.99
C SER A 327 -7.61 15.61 1.97
N VAL A 328 -7.03 15.52 0.77
CA VAL A 328 -5.59 15.64 0.56
C VAL A 328 -5.26 16.52 -0.64
N SER A 329 -4.09 17.14 -0.58
CA SER A 329 -3.50 17.88 -1.71
C SER A 329 -2.03 17.56 -1.84
N GLU A 330 -1.55 17.36 -3.07
CA GLU A 330 -0.14 17.10 -3.34
C GLU A 330 0.69 18.38 -3.16
N GLU A 331 1.62 18.35 -2.21
CA GLU A 331 2.49 19.47 -1.88
C GLU A 331 3.81 19.38 -2.62
N ALA A 332 4.46 18.20 -2.60
CA ALA A 332 5.81 18.03 -3.12
C ALA A 332 6.10 16.59 -3.54
N ARG A 333 7.21 16.41 -4.26
CA ARG A 333 7.84 15.11 -4.45
C ARG A 333 9.32 15.18 -4.12
N ILE A 334 9.76 14.28 -3.25
CA ILE A 334 11.13 14.18 -2.78
C ILE A 334 11.77 12.87 -3.29
N LEU A 335 13.10 12.77 -3.20
CA LEU A 335 13.90 11.62 -3.65
C LEU A 335 13.96 11.38 -5.18
N ARG A 336 13.37 12.25 -6.00
CA ARG A 336 13.42 12.15 -7.48
C ARG A 336 14.84 12.11 -8.04
N ASP A 337 15.74 12.87 -7.42
CA ASP A 337 17.15 12.99 -7.79
C ASP A 337 17.93 11.67 -7.63
N ARG A 338 17.38 10.71 -6.88
CA ARG A 338 17.99 9.38 -6.71
C ARG A 338 17.70 8.42 -7.86
N GLY A 339 16.65 8.66 -8.65
CA GLY A 339 16.28 7.79 -9.79
C GLY A 339 15.92 6.35 -9.39
N GLN A 340 15.37 6.15 -8.19
CA GLN A 340 15.02 4.83 -7.64
C GLN A 340 13.51 4.67 -7.48
N ARG A 341 12.99 3.50 -7.84
CA ARG A 341 11.58 3.14 -7.62
C ARG A 341 11.32 3.03 -6.11
N ILE A 342 10.29 3.67 -5.57
CA ILE A 342 9.99 3.61 -4.13
C ILE A 342 8.93 2.56 -3.83
N ARG A 343 9.25 1.57 -2.99
CA ARG A 343 8.38 0.44 -2.63
C ARG A 343 7.57 0.67 -1.36
N ASP A 344 8.24 1.03 -0.27
CA ASP A 344 7.58 1.20 1.03
C ASP A 344 8.09 2.45 1.72
N VAL A 345 7.23 3.05 2.55
CA VAL A 345 7.58 4.17 3.42
C VAL A 345 6.91 3.96 4.77
N ARG A 346 7.66 4.17 5.84
CA ARG A 346 7.17 4.04 7.22
C ARG A 346 7.74 5.16 8.09
N VAL A 347 6.96 5.62 9.06
CA VAL A 347 7.49 6.47 10.14
C VAL A 347 8.08 5.54 11.20
N GLY A 348 9.36 5.72 11.51
CA GLY A 348 10.05 5.01 12.58
C GLY A 348 9.64 5.53 13.96
N PRO A 349 9.88 4.75 15.03
CA PRO A 349 9.59 5.19 16.40
C PRO A 349 10.41 6.40 16.84
N ASP A 350 11.49 6.73 16.12
CA ASP A 350 12.30 7.93 16.31
C ASP A 350 11.79 9.16 15.52
N GLY A 351 10.70 9.01 14.75
CA GLY A 351 10.10 10.06 13.94
C GLY A 351 10.81 10.32 12.61
N TYR A 352 11.76 9.49 12.18
CA TYR A 352 12.30 9.54 10.82
C TYR A 352 11.43 8.75 9.85
N LEU A 353 11.51 9.10 8.57
CA LEU A 353 10.97 8.24 7.51
C LEU A 353 11.99 7.15 7.17
N TYR A 354 11.50 5.93 7.04
CA TYR A 354 12.25 4.79 6.54
C TYR A 354 11.66 4.38 5.21
N VAL A 355 12.50 4.28 4.18
CA VAL A 355 12.07 4.06 2.79
C VAL A 355 12.78 2.84 2.21
N LEU A 356 12.04 1.99 1.50
CA LEU A 356 12.56 0.87 0.72
C LEU A 356 12.47 1.17 -0.77
N THR A 357 13.51 0.81 -1.53
CA THR A 357 13.52 0.95 -3.01
C THR A 357 13.27 -0.39 -3.72
N ASP A 358 12.48 -0.37 -4.80
CA ASP A 358 12.04 -1.55 -5.59
C ASP A 358 13.06 -1.89 -6.69
N GLU A 359 14.30 -2.21 -6.31
CA GLU A 359 15.41 -2.49 -7.23
C GLU A 359 16.09 -3.82 -6.90
N SER A 360 16.79 -4.45 -7.85
CA SER A 360 17.64 -5.62 -7.57
C SER A 360 18.81 -5.29 -6.63
N ASN A 361 19.25 -4.03 -6.61
CA ASN A 361 20.18 -3.48 -5.63
C ASN A 361 19.47 -2.40 -4.79
N GLY A 362 18.36 -2.79 -4.17
CA GLY A 362 17.53 -1.93 -3.35
C GLY A 362 18.22 -1.47 -2.07
N GLU A 363 17.66 -0.43 -1.48
CA GLU A 363 18.20 0.29 -0.33
C GLU A 363 17.15 0.39 0.78
N LEU A 364 17.62 0.36 2.03
CA LEU A 364 16.92 0.89 3.19
C LEU A 364 17.46 2.30 3.45
N LEU A 365 16.60 3.30 3.33
CA LEU A 365 16.94 4.70 3.52
C LEU A 365 16.33 5.22 4.82
N LYS A 366 17.05 6.10 5.51
CA LYS A 366 16.52 6.95 6.58
C LYS A 366 16.46 8.39 6.08
N VAL A 367 15.28 9.00 6.15
CA VAL A 367 14.98 10.29 5.52
C VAL A 367 14.44 11.26 6.58
N SER A 368 14.92 12.50 6.52
CA SER A 368 14.50 13.61 7.38
C SER A 368 14.43 14.91 6.57
N PRO A 369 13.65 15.91 7.00
CA PRO A 369 13.66 17.21 6.35
C PRO A 369 15.05 17.86 6.49
N GLN A 370 15.45 18.63 5.47
CA GLN A 370 16.58 19.54 5.64
C GLN A 370 16.11 20.70 6.52
N GLY A 371 16.80 20.88 7.66
CA GLY A 371 16.50 21.92 8.65
C GLY A 371 16.56 23.34 8.10
#